data_AF-A0A7W1A6F0-F1
#
_entry.id   AF-A0A7W1A6F0-F1
#
_cell.length_a   1.000
_cell.length_b   1.000
_cell.length_c   1.000
_cell.angle_alpha   90.00
_cell.angle_beta   90.00
_cell.angle_gamma   90.00
#
_symmetry.space_group_name_H-M   'P 1'
#
loop_
_entity.id
_entity.type
_entity.pdbx_description
1 polymer ?
#
loop_
_entity_poly.entity_id
_entity_poly.type
_entity_poly.pdbx_seq_one_letter_code
_entity_poly.pdbx_strand_id
1 'polypeptide(L)'
;MAIEGPLRELSIHDVFQLLDLSRKTGTLRVHSPERGNEGSVYFDAGTIVAATMKSNPHLLGTLLERSGKVTAADLARATALQRAGDKRRVGEILVAHGIVTPRDIDRYMRQQIQTVVFDLMSWSEGFFSFTEEPARPIRKDIAVRVTTESLLMEGARRIDEWSRMADRIPDARVLPRLAPLDDGPESLIDLLPREWEVLTVIDGEKSLHDIAEALALAEFDVAKIVYGMLSTGLIEIAPGDGALADA
;
A
#
# COMPACT_ATOMS: atom_id res chain seq x y z
N MET A 1 -26.69 9.06 -11.85
CA MET A 1 -27.37 8.01 -11.06
C MET A 1 -26.58 7.80 -9.78
N ALA A 2 -27.22 7.60 -8.63
CA ALA A 2 -26.53 7.25 -7.39
C ALA A 2 -26.63 5.73 -7.21
N ILE A 3 -25.50 5.05 -7.04
CA ILE A 3 -25.45 3.62 -6.73
C ILE A 3 -24.95 3.52 -5.30
N GLU A 4 -25.73 2.94 -4.41
CA GLU A 4 -25.38 2.82 -3.00
C GLU A 4 -25.89 1.49 -2.45
N GLY A 5 -25.22 0.98 -1.41
CA GLY A 5 -25.60 -0.28 -0.80
C GLY A 5 -24.59 -0.79 0.22
N PRO A 6 -24.93 -1.86 0.94
CA PRO A 6 -24.02 -2.52 1.87
C PRO A 6 -22.99 -3.37 1.12
N LEU A 7 -21.76 -3.43 1.65
CA LEU A 7 -20.67 -4.24 1.08
C LEU A 7 -20.94 -5.75 1.11
N ARG A 8 -21.84 -6.20 2.00
CA ARG A 8 -22.24 -7.60 2.12
C ARG A 8 -23.12 -8.07 0.94
N GLU A 9 -23.78 -7.15 0.23
CA GLU A 9 -24.64 -7.48 -0.93
C GLU A 9 -23.89 -7.34 -2.25
N LEU A 10 -23.00 -6.35 -2.35
CA LEU A 10 -22.18 -6.11 -3.53
C LEU A 10 -20.76 -5.77 -3.09
N SER A 11 -19.80 -6.61 -3.48
CA SER A 11 -18.41 -6.42 -3.09
C SER A 11 -17.81 -5.17 -3.74
N ILE A 12 -16.78 -4.58 -3.13
CA ILE A 12 -16.05 -3.46 -3.75
C ILE A 12 -15.47 -3.85 -5.11
N HIS A 13 -15.07 -5.10 -5.30
CA HIS A 13 -14.61 -5.62 -6.59
C HIS A 13 -15.69 -5.46 -7.67
N ASP A 14 -16.92 -5.89 -7.38
CA ASP A 14 -18.04 -5.83 -8.32
C ASP A 14 -18.42 -4.36 -8.62
N VAL A 15 -18.41 -3.50 -7.59
CA VAL A 15 -18.65 -2.06 -7.77
C VAL A 15 -17.61 -1.46 -8.73
N PHE A 16 -16.32 -1.78 -8.55
CA PHE A 16 -15.26 -1.26 -9.41
C PHE A 16 -15.41 -1.75 -10.85
N GLN A 17 -15.77 -3.02 -11.04
CA GLN A 17 -16.00 -3.60 -12.37
C GLN A 17 -17.21 -2.94 -13.05
N LEU A 18 -18.30 -2.72 -12.31
CA LEU A 18 -19.49 -2.03 -12.82
C LEU A 18 -19.15 -0.62 -13.29
N LEU A 19 -18.40 0.15 -12.48
CA LEU A 19 -18.02 1.52 -12.82
C LEU A 19 -17.07 1.59 -14.02
N ASP A 20 -16.18 0.61 -14.17
CA ASP A 20 -15.29 0.50 -15.33
C ASP A 20 -16.06 0.19 -16.62
N LEU A 21 -16.88 -0.88 -16.61
CA LEU A 21 -17.68 -1.31 -17.76
C LEU A 21 -18.67 -0.23 -18.22
N SER A 22 -19.27 0.48 -17.27
CA SER A 22 -20.20 1.59 -17.57
C SER A 22 -19.50 2.93 -17.80
N ARG A 23 -18.16 2.96 -17.80
CA ARG A 23 -17.31 4.14 -18.06
C ARG A 23 -17.71 5.35 -17.23
N LYS A 24 -18.05 5.12 -15.95
CA LYS A 24 -18.56 6.18 -15.07
C LYS A 24 -17.47 7.15 -14.65
N THR A 25 -17.86 8.40 -14.50
CA THR A 25 -17.05 9.47 -13.90
C THR A 25 -17.74 9.94 -12.64
N GLY A 26 -17.00 10.02 -11.53
CA GLY A 26 -17.56 10.39 -10.24
C GLY A 26 -16.71 9.89 -9.08
N THR A 27 -17.30 9.93 -7.89
CA THR A 27 -16.63 9.56 -6.65
C THR A 27 -17.37 8.43 -5.97
N LEU A 28 -16.66 7.34 -5.72
CA LEU A 28 -17.08 6.24 -4.87
C LEU A 28 -16.59 6.51 -3.45
N ARG A 29 -17.49 6.52 -2.47
CA ARG A 29 -17.17 6.58 -1.05
C ARG A 29 -17.50 5.25 -0.40
N VAL A 30 -16.65 4.83 0.52
CA VAL A 30 -16.83 3.59 1.28
C VAL A 30 -16.60 3.91 2.73
N HIS A 31 -17.51 3.48 3.60
CA HIS A 31 -17.42 3.68 5.04
C HIS A 31 -17.62 2.34 5.75
N SER A 32 -16.69 1.99 6.64
CA SER A 32 -16.79 0.80 7.49
C SER A 32 -16.84 1.23 8.96
N PRO A 33 -18.01 1.09 9.63
CA PRO A 33 -18.13 1.38 11.05
C PRO A 33 -17.22 0.49 11.92
N GLU A 34 -17.09 -0.79 11.56
CA GLU A 34 -16.28 -1.77 12.31
C GLU A 34 -14.81 -1.38 12.33
N ARG A 35 -14.29 -0.90 11.20
CA ARG A 35 -12.91 -0.42 11.07
C ARG A 35 -12.74 1.04 11.50
N GLY A 36 -13.83 1.75 11.82
CA GLY A 36 -13.81 3.17 12.16
C GLY A 36 -13.23 4.07 11.05
N ASN A 37 -13.34 3.65 9.79
CA ASN A 37 -12.58 4.22 8.68
C ASN A 37 -13.45 4.48 7.45
N GLU A 38 -12.97 5.38 6.59
CA GLU A 38 -13.63 5.74 5.33
C GLU A 38 -12.61 5.97 4.21
N GLY A 39 -12.97 5.55 3.00
CA GLY A 39 -12.19 5.75 1.80
C GLY A 39 -13.00 6.42 0.69
N SER A 40 -12.30 7.07 -0.23
CA SER A 40 -12.86 7.66 -1.44
C SER A 40 -11.99 7.33 -2.64
N VAL A 41 -12.63 6.91 -3.73
CA VAL A 41 -11.99 6.58 -5.00
C VAL A 41 -12.63 7.41 -6.10
N TYR A 42 -11.79 8.08 -6.87
CA TYR A 42 -12.20 9.00 -7.93
C TYR A 42 -12.05 8.32 -9.27
N PHE A 43 -13.12 8.29 -10.04
CA PHE A 43 -13.21 7.67 -11.35
C PHE A 43 -13.34 8.73 -12.44
N ASP A 44 -12.64 8.50 -13.55
CA ASP A 44 -12.77 9.24 -14.80
C ASP A 44 -12.88 8.25 -15.97
N ALA A 45 -14.04 8.20 -16.60
CA ALA A 45 -14.39 7.27 -17.67
C ALA A 45 -14.04 5.81 -17.31
N GLY A 46 -14.45 5.36 -16.12
CA GLY A 46 -14.21 4.01 -15.61
C GLY A 46 -12.80 3.77 -15.05
N THR A 47 -11.88 4.72 -15.22
CA THR A 47 -10.49 4.58 -14.74
C THR A 47 -10.31 5.27 -13.40
N ILE A 48 -9.54 4.67 -12.48
CA ILE A 48 -9.22 5.30 -11.20
C ILE A 48 -8.11 6.34 -11.41
N VAL A 49 -8.38 7.56 -10.95
CA VAL A 49 -7.48 8.72 -11.06
C VAL A 49 -6.96 9.22 -9.72
N ALA A 50 -7.64 8.89 -8.62
CA ALA A 50 -7.15 9.09 -7.26
C ALA A 50 -7.85 8.17 -6.28
N ALA A 51 -7.21 7.95 -5.14
CA ALA A 51 -7.82 7.31 -3.99
C ALA A 51 -7.26 7.92 -2.70
N THR A 52 -8.13 8.07 -1.70
CA THR A 52 -7.82 8.61 -0.37
C THR A 52 -8.51 7.78 0.69
N MET A 53 -7.95 7.73 1.88
CA MET A 53 -8.55 7.08 3.04
C MET A 53 -8.26 7.90 4.30
N LYS A 54 -9.19 7.92 5.24
CA LYS A 54 -9.12 8.76 6.44
C LYS A 54 -7.95 8.38 7.33
N SER A 55 -7.73 7.09 7.58
CA SER A 55 -6.57 6.62 8.35
C SER A 55 -5.30 6.44 7.51
N ASN A 56 -5.29 6.86 6.24
CA ASN A 56 -4.23 6.47 5.29
C ASN A 56 -2.82 6.80 5.82
N PRO A 57 -2.02 5.79 6.19
CA PRO A 57 -0.65 6.00 6.65
C PRO A 57 0.32 6.30 5.50
N HIS A 58 -0.12 6.15 4.24
CA HIS A 58 0.69 6.19 3.03
C HIS A 58 0.35 7.37 2.12
N LEU A 59 0.30 8.56 2.69
CA LEU A 59 0.23 9.79 1.90
C LEU A 59 1.48 9.90 1.01
N LEU A 60 1.32 10.50 -0.18
CA LEU A 60 2.40 10.75 -1.14
C LEU A 60 3.67 11.31 -0.47
N GLY A 61 3.51 12.27 0.46
CA GLY A 61 4.61 12.84 1.23
C GLY A 61 5.37 11.80 2.03
N THR A 62 4.65 10.98 2.81
CA THR A 62 5.21 9.89 3.60
C THR A 62 5.90 8.83 2.74
N LEU A 63 5.32 8.49 1.58
CA LEU A 63 5.91 7.54 0.64
C LEU A 63 7.23 8.07 0.02
N LEU A 64 7.25 9.36 -0.33
CA LEU A 64 8.45 10.03 -0.84
C LEU A 64 9.53 10.15 0.23
N GLU A 65 9.16 10.49 1.46
CA GLU A 65 10.07 10.60 2.60
C GLU A 65 10.72 9.25 2.94
N ARG A 66 9.90 8.21 3.11
CA ARG A 66 10.37 6.84 3.35
C ARG A 66 11.25 6.28 2.23
N SER A 67 11.08 6.79 1.01
CA SER A 67 11.95 6.39 -0.10
C SER A 67 13.29 7.12 -0.14
N GLY A 68 13.53 8.07 0.78
CA GLY A 68 14.73 8.92 0.80
C GLY A 68 14.75 9.99 -0.30
N LYS A 69 13.68 10.14 -1.07
CA LYS A 69 13.58 11.12 -2.18
C LYS A 69 13.32 12.54 -1.69
N VAL A 70 12.74 12.68 -0.51
CA VAL A 70 12.32 13.94 0.10
C VAL A 70 12.68 13.88 1.58
N THR A 71 13.17 14.98 2.15
CA THR A 71 13.37 15.06 3.61
C THR A 71 12.10 15.57 4.31
N ALA A 72 11.96 15.33 5.61
CA ALA A 72 10.91 15.96 6.44
C ALA A 72 10.83 17.48 6.23
N ALA A 73 12.00 18.13 6.12
CA ALA A 73 12.11 19.57 5.91
C ALA A 73 11.60 20.00 4.52
N ASP A 74 11.89 19.23 3.47
CA ASP A 74 11.36 19.49 2.12
C ASP A 74 9.83 19.41 2.09
N LEU A 75 9.28 18.37 2.71
CA LEU A 75 7.83 18.16 2.77
C LEU A 75 7.15 19.27 3.59
N ALA A 76 7.74 19.65 4.73
CA ALA A 76 7.26 20.75 5.56
C ALA A 76 7.25 22.09 4.81
N ARG A 77 8.32 22.39 4.06
CA ARG A 77 8.41 23.59 3.21
C ARG A 77 7.34 23.59 2.11
N ALA A 78 7.21 22.49 1.37
CA ALA A 78 6.22 22.38 0.31
C ALA A 78 4.77 22.52 0.85
N THR A 79 4.50 21.95 2.01
CA THR A 79 3.19 22.07 2.68
C THR A 79 2.92 23.49 3.18
N ALA A 80 3.95 24.18 3.72
CA ALA A 80 3.83 25.55 4.17
C ALA A 80 3.52 26.51 3.00
N LEU A 81 4.18 26.33 1.85
CA LEU A 81 3.91 27.11 0.63
C LEU A 81 2.48 26.94 0.13
N GLN A 82 1.96 25.71 0.14
CA GLN A 82 0.57 25.45 -0.20
C GLN A 82 -0.40 26.14 0.76
N ARG A 83 -0.14 26.09 2.07
CA ARG A 83 -0.95 26.78 3.09
C ARG A 83 -0.89 28.30 2.96
N ALA A 84 0.23 28.84 2.48
CA ALA A 84 0.40 30.26 2.21
C ALA A 84 -0.32 30.76 0.94
N GLY A 85 -1.05 29.90 0.24
CA GLY A 85 -1.89 30.27 -0.90
C GLY A 85 -1.34 29.87 -2.27
N ASP A 86 -0.23 29.10 -2.32
CA ASP A 86 0.20 28.48 -3.57
C ASP A 86 -0.90 27.51 -4.06
N LYS A 87 -1.33 27.71 -5.30
CA LYS A 87 -2.39 26.90 -5.93
C LYS A 87 -1.91 25.50 -6.30
N ARG A 88 -0.59 25.29 -6.32
CA ARG A 88 0.04 24.01 -6.66
C ARG A 88 -0.15 22.97 -5.56
N ARG A 89 -0.19 21.70 -5.95
CA ARG A 89 -0.17 20.58 -5.01
C ARG A 89 1.23 20.34 -4.46
N VAL A 90 1.36 19.73 -3.28
CA VAL A 90 2.65 19.43 -2.64
C VAL A 90 3.62 18.73 -3.61
N GLY A 91 3.15 17.73 -4.36
CA GLY A 91 3.98 17.05 -5.37
C GLY A 91 4.45 17.98 -6.51
N GLU A 92 3.62 18.93 -6.95
CA GLU A 92 4.00 19.91 -7.99
C GLU A 92 5.03 20.91 -7.46
N ILE A 93 4.91 21.30 -6.18
CA ILE A 93 5.90 22.14 -5.51
C ILE A 93 7.24 21.40 -5.43
N LEU A 94 7.25 20.14 -4.96
CA LEU A 94 8.46 19.34 -4.88
C LEU A 94 9.15 19.17 -6.25
N VAL A 95 8.38 18.99 -7.34
CA VAL A 95 8.91 18.96 -8.70
C VAL A 95 9.47 20.31 -9.13
N ALA A 96 8.76 21.40 -8.87
CA ALA A 96 9.20 22.75 -9.25
C ALA A 96 10.50 23.18 -8.54
N HIS A 97 10.75 22.64 -7.34
CA HIS A 97 11.98 22.84 -6.59
C HIS A 97 13.10 21.85 -6.95
N GLY A 98 12.87 20.94 -7.90
CA GLY A 98 13.86 19.96 -8.36
C GLY A 98 14.18 18.86 -7.35
N ILE A 99 13.37 18.70 -6.30
CA ILE A 99 13.58 17.71 -5.22
C ILE A 99 13.22 16.30 -5.74
N VAL A 100 12.19 16.22 -6.56
CA VAL A 100 11.70 14.98 -7.17
C VAL A 100 11.38 15.20 -8.63
N THR A 101 11.38 14.14 -9.43
CA THR A 101 10.98 14.21 -10.84
C THR A 101 9.47 14.00 -10.99
N PRO A 102 8.85 14.44 -12.10
CA PRO A 102 7.48 14.06 -12.44
C PRO A 102 7.25 12.55 -12.39
N ARG A 103 8.21 11.77 -12.91
CA ARG A 103 8.16 10.30 -12.90
C ARG A 103 8.15 9.70 -11.50
N ASP A 104 8.89 10.30 -10.55
CA ASP A 104 8.82 9.88 -9.15
C ASP A 104 7.41 10.09 -8.61
N ILE A 105 6.81 11.28 -8.83
CA ILE A 105 5.44 11.55 -8.38
C ILE A 105 4.45 10.53 -8.99
N ASP A 106 4.54 10.25 -10.28
CA ASP A 106 3.66 9.28 -10.96
C ASP A 106 3.74 7.90 -10.31
N ARG A 107 4.96 7.43 -10.05
CA ARG A 107 5.23 6.13 -9.42
C ARG A 107 4.62 6.06 -8.02
N TYR A 108 4.89 7.03 -7.15
CA TYR A 108 4.42 7.01 -5.77
C TYR A 108 2.92 7.30 -5.65
N MET A 109 2.34 8.09 -6.56
CA MET A 109 0.89 8.24 -6.64
C MET A 109 0.19 6.95 -7.07
N ARG A 110 0.74 6.22 -8.06
CA ARG A 110 0.22 4.90 -8.44
C ARG A 110 0.23 3.94 -7.26
N GLN A 111 1.33 3.92 -6.51
CA GLN A 111 1.46 3.12 -5.30
C GLN A 111 0.42 3.51 -4.24
N GLN A 112 0.24 4.81 -3.96
CA GLN A 112 -0.79 5.28 -3.02
C GLN A 112 -2.20 4.84 -3.45
N ILE A 113 -2.54 4.99 -4.74
CA ILE A 113 -3.84 4.56 -5.27
C ILE A 113 -4.04 3.07 -5.05
N GLN A 114 -3.04 2.26 -5.42
CA GLN A 114 -3.07 0.81 -5.24
C GLN A 114 -3.27 0.43 -3.77
N THR A 115 -2.52 1.04 -2.86
CA THR A 115 -2.64 0.77 -1.41
C THR A 115 -4.05 1.02 -0.90
N VAL A 116 -4.64 2.19 -1.21
CA VAL A 116 -6.00 2.52 -0.75
C VAL A 116 -7.02 1.57 -1.37
N VAL A 117 -6.88 1.27 -2.66
CA VAL A 117 -7.81 0.38 -3.37
C VAL A 117 -7.74 -1.05 -2.83
N PHE A 118 -6.54 -1.59 -2.57
CA PHE A 118 -6.38 -2.92 -2.00
C PHE A 118 -6.96 -3.01 -0.59
N ASP A 119 -6.76 -1.99 0.24
CA ASP A 119 -7.38 -1.93 1.57
C ASP A 119 -8.92 -1.94 1.45
N LEU A 120 -9.49 -1.07 0.61
CA LEU A 120 -10.94 -1.04 0.38
C LEU A 120 -11.50 -2.38 -0.15
N MET A 121 -10.76 -3.07 -1.02
CA MET A 121 -11.15 -4.38 -1.54
C MET A 121 -11.14 -5.47 -0.45
N SER A 122 -10.36 -5.29 0.63
CA SER A 122 -10.35 -6.21 1.78
C SER A 122 -11.55 -6.03 2.72
N TRP A 123 -12.37 -4.98 2.54
CA TRP A 123 -13.50 -4.71 3.43
C TRP A 123 -14.72 -5.52 3.00
N SER A 124 -15.10 -6.49 3.83
CA SER A 124 -16.33 -7.28 3.67
C SER A 124 -17.58 -6.60 4.25
N GLU A 125 -17.38 -5.57 5.07
CA GLU A 125 -18.40 -4.94 5.90
C GLU A 125 -18.37 -3.41 5.79
N GLY A 126 -19.53 -2.79 5.60
CA GLY A 126 -19.66 -1.35 5.45
C GLY A 126 -20.73 -0.95 4.46
N PHE A 127 -20.71 0.31 4.08
CA PHE A 127 -21.64 0.90 3.11
C PHE A 127 -20.86 1.70 2.06
N PHE A 128 -21.26 1.58 0.81
CA PHE A 128 -20.69 2.37 -0.28
C PHE A 128 -21.74 3.28 -0.90
N SER A 129 -21.28 4.39 -1.48
CA SER A 129 -22.10 5.26 -2.31
C SER A 129 -21.27 5.85 -3.45
N PHE A 130 -21.80 5.79 -4.66
CA PHE A 130 -21.22 6.40 -5.85
C PHE A 130 -22.06 7.60 -6.27
N THR A 131 -21.40 8.74 -6.42
CA THR A 131 -22.01 9.97 -6.94
C THR A 131 -21.34 10.34 -8.25
N GLU A 132 -22.11 10.44 -9.34
CA GLU A 132 -21.65 11.00 -10.60
C GLU A 132 -21.35 12.51 -10.40
N GLU A 133 -20.10 12.88 -10.55
CA GLU A 133 -19.64 14.27 -10.48
C GLU A 133 -18.57 14.48 -11.55
N PRO A 134 -18.38 15.72 -12.06
CA PRO A 134 -17.32 16.00 -13.02
C PRO A 134 -15.98 15.55 -12.47
N ALA A 135 -15.14 14.97 -13.33
CA ALA A 135 -13.78 14.60 -12.96
C ALA A 135 -13.10 15.83 -12.35
N ARG A 136 -12.78 15.76 -11.06
CA ARG A 136 -11.96 16.80 -10.44
C ARG A 136 -10.61 16.77 -11.16
N PRO A 137 -10.03 17.90 -11.55
CA PRO A 137 -8.74 17.91 -12.20
C PRO A 137 -7.68 17.43 -11.20
N ILE A 138 -7.38 16.13 -11.20
CA ILE A 138 -6.34 15.53 -10.37
C ILE A 138 -4.97 15.67 -11.07
N ARG A 139 -4.69 16.88 -11.58
CA ARG A 139 -3.56 17.30 -12.44
C ARG A 139 -3.87 17.27 -13.94
N LYS A 140 -3.47 18.34 -14.63
CA LYS A 140 -3.52 18.42 -16.11
C LYS A 140 -2.41 17.60 -16.78
N ASP A 141 -1.29 17.40 -16.07
CA ASP A 141 -0.05 16.92 -16.70
C ASP A 141 0.38 15.52 -16.25
N ILE A 142 -0.28 14.98 -15.22
CA ILE A 142 0.03 13.67 -14.64
C ILE A 142 -1.29 12.94 -14.39
N ALA A 143 -1.74 12.22 -15.39
CA ALA A 143 -2.91 11.36 -15.27
C ALA A 143 -2.44 9.98 -14.82
N VAL A 144 -2.25 9.78 -13.51
CA VAL A 144 -2.07 8.42 -12.99
C VAL A 144 -3.38 7.69 -13.15
N ARG A 145 -3.45 6.87 -14.19
CA ARG A 145 -4.58 6.02 -14.51
C ARG A 145 -4.28 4.61 -14.04
N VAL A 146 -5.14 4.10 -13.16
CA VAL A 146 -5.12 2.72 -12.70
C VAL A 146 -6.42 2.08 -13.16
N THR A 147 -6.32 1.05 -14.01
CA THR A 147 -7.49 0.29 -14.45
C THR A 147 -7.89 -0.72 -13.39
N THR A 148 -9.19 -0.99 -13.28
CA THR A 148 -9.69 -2.05 -12.39
C THR A 148 -9.06 -3.40 -12.75
N GLU A 149 -8.92 -3.70 -14.05
CA GLU A 149 -8.21 -4.88 -14.54
C GLU A 149 -6.77 -4.98 -14.00
N SER A 150 -5.99 -3.89 -14.06
CA SER A 150 -4.61 -3.89 -13.54
C SER A 150 -4.55 -4.18 -12.05
N LEU A 151 -5.55 -3.74 -11.28
CA LEU A 151 -5.64 -4.01 -9.84
C LEU A 151 -6.02 -5.46 -9.56
N LEU A 152 -6.95 -6.01 -10.34
CA LEU A 152 -7.34 -7.42 -10.24
C LEU A 152 -6.18 -8.35 -10.63
N MET A 153 -5.48 -8.04 -11.72
CA MET A 153 -4.27 -8.77 -12.13
C MET A 153 -3.18 -8.68 -11.08
N GLU A 154 -2.98 -7.50 -10.49
CA GLU A 154 -2.01 -7.32 -9.39
C GLU A 154 -2.43 -8.10 -8.13
N GLY A 155 -3.72 -8.18 -7.82
CA GLY A 155 -4.25 -9.04 -6.75
C GLY A 155 -3.98 -10.52 -7.03
N ALA A 156 -4.27 -11.00 -8.24
CA ALA A 156 -3.99 -12.37 -8.66
C ALA A 156 -2.48 -12.68 -8.61
N ARG A 157 -1.64 -11.74 -9.05
CA ARG A 157 -0.17 -11.85 -8.97
C ARG A 157 0.29 -11.97 -7.52
N ARG A 158 -0.28 -11.19 -6.60
CA ARG A 158 0.07 -11.26 -5.17
C ARG A 158 -0.33 -12.61 -4.56
N ILE A 159 -1.51 -13.13 -4.89
CA ILE A 159 -1.96 -14.45 -4.44
C ILE A 159 -1.01 -15.54 -4.95
N ASP A 160 -0.67 -15.52 -6.24
CA ASP A 160 0.27 -16.48 -6.85
C ASP A 160 1.68 -16.38 -6.24
N GLU A 161 2.21 -15.16 -6.07
CA GLU A 161 3.50 -14.95 -5.41
C GLU A 161 3.50 -15.44 -3.96
N TRP A 162 2.42 -15.19 -3.20
CA TRP A 162 2.30 -15.72 -1.85
C TRP A 162 2.27 -17.24 -1.84
N SER A 163 1.54 -17.87 -2.76
CA SER A 163 1.48 -19.33 -2.88
C SER A 163 2.87 -19.96 -3.10
N ARG A 164 3.80 -19.25 -3.75
CA ARG A 164 5.19 -19.71 -3.93
C ARG A 164 6.05 -19.54 -2.68
N MET A 165 5.69 -18.62 -1.80
CA MET A 165 6.35 -18.39 -0.51
C MET A 165 5.74 -19.23 0.62
N ALA A 166 4.56 -19.82 0.40
CA ALA A 166 3.74 -20.49 1.42
C ALA A 166 4.45 -21.63 2.16
N ASP A 167 5.40 -22.31 1.53
CA ASP A 167 6.20 -23.37 2.17
C ASP A 167 7.02 -22.85 3.38
N ARG A 168 7.39 -21.56 3.37
CA ARG A 168 8.18 -20.91 4.44
C ARG A 168 7.41 -19.82 5.18
N ILE A 169 6.47 -19.17 4.50
CA ILE A 169 5.60 -18.11 5.03
C ILE A 169 4.15 -18.48 4.71
N PRO A 170 3.55 -19.43 5.45
CA PRO A 170 2.17 -19.85 5.21
C PRO A 170 1.18 -18.68 5.33
N ASP A 171 1.35 -17.84 6.35
CA ASP A 171 0.54 -16.64 6.57
C ASP A 171 1.34 -15.56 7.34
N ALA A 172 0.73 -14.39 7.52
CA ALA A 172 1.37 -13.22 8.15
C ALA A 172 1.61 -13.37 9.67
N ARG A 173 1.19 -14.47 10.31
CA ARG A 173 1.38 -14.72 11.75
C ARG A 173 2.73 -15.37 12.07
N VAL A 174 3.53 -15.73 11.06
CA VAL A 174 4.87 -16.28 11.30
C VAL A 174 5.74 -15.28 12.05
N LEU A 175 6.57 -15.79 12.96
CA LEU A 175 7.48 -15.01 13.79
C LEU A 175 8.90 -15.13 13.23
N PRO A 176 9.37 -14.15 12.44
CA PRO A 176 10.77 -14.12 12.02
C PRO A 176 11.69 -13.82 13.21
N ARG A 177 12.87 -14.44 13.22
CA ARG A 177 13.97 -14.12 14.14
C ARG A 177 15.29 -14.08 13.39
N LEU A 178 16.25 -13.30 13.89
CA LEU A 178 17.60 -13.30 13.34
C LEU A 178 18.20 -14.71 13.43
N ALA A 179 18.82 -15.16 12.34
CA ALA A 179 19.55 -16.42 12.37
C ALA A 179 20.73 -16.31 13.34
N PRO A 180 21.10 -17.40 14.03
CA PRO A 180 22.30 -17.41 14.84
C PRO A 180 23.52 -17.05 13.99
N LEU A 181 24.44 -16.28 14.56
CA LEU A 181 25.72 -15.99 13.93
C LEU A 181 26.52 -17.29 13.84
N ASP A 182 26.74 -17.78 12.62
CA ASP A 182 27.72 -18.84 12.37
C ASP A 182 29.14 -18.25 12.43
N ASP A 183 30.11 -19.05 12.91
CA ASP A 183 31.54 -18.71 12.94
C ASP A 183 32.20 -18.66 11.53
N GLY A 184 31.40 -18.43 10.49
CA GLY A 184 31.84 -18.31 9.11
C GLY A 184 32.53 -16.98 8.80
N PRO A 185 33.14 -16.84 7.61
CA PRO A 185 33.75 -15.58 7.20
C PRO A 185 32.70 -14.46 7.21
N GLU A 186 33.06 -13.31 7.80
CA GLU A 186 32.24 -12.10 7.82
C GLU A 186 31.79 -11.76 6.38
N SER A 187 30.53 -12.04 6.07
CA SER A 187 29.93 -11.64 4.80
C SER A 187 29.34 -10.25 4.97
N LEU A 188 29.75 -9.32 4.11
CA LEU A 188 29.11 -8.02 4.02
C LEU A 188 27.72 -8.23 3.42
N ILE A 189 26.70 -8.05 4.25
CA ILE A 189 25.31 -8.11 3.82
C ILE A 189 24.93 -6.75 3.25
N ASP A 190 24.71 -6.70 1.94
CA ASP A 190 24.19 -5.51 1.28
C ASP A 190 22.66 -5.57 1.30
N LEU A 191 22.06 -4.82 2.22
CA LEU A 191 20.61 -4.69 2.33
C LEU A 191 20.18 -3.33 1.79
N LEU A 192 19.08 -3.35 1.04
CA LEU A 192 18.38 -2.15 0.65
C LEU A 192 17.82 -1.43 1.89
N PRO A 193 17.59 -0.10 1.84
CA PRO A 193 17.07 0.64 2.99
C PRO A 193 15.81 0.04 3.61
N ARG A 194 14.88 -0.46 2.79
CA ARG A 194 13.65 -1.12 3.26
C ARG A 194 13.89 -2.47 3.93
N GLU A 195 14.90 -3.19 3.48
CA GLU A 195 15.29 -4.46 4.10
C GLU A 195 15.91 -4.20 5.46
N TRP A 196 16.75 -3.16 5.59
CA TRP A 196 17.22 -2.68 6.88
C TRP A 196 16.09 -2.29 7.83
N GLU A 197 15.11 -1.51 7.36
CA GLU A 197 13.95 -1.11 8.17
C GLU A 197 13.22 -2.34 8.75
N VAL A 198 12.90 -3.33 7.91
CA VAL A 198 12.26 -4.58 8.35
C VAL A 198 13.13 -5.32 9.35
N LEU A 199 14.42 -5.48 9.05
CA LEU A 199 15.35 -6.21 9.91
C LEU A 199 15.45 -5.61 11.32
N THR A 200 15.42 -4.28 11.46
CA THR A 200 15.52 -3.63 12.78
C THR A 200 14.33 -3.87 13.71
N VAL A 201 13.19 -4.29 13.16
CA VAL A 201 11.97 -4.56 13.94
C VAL A 201 11.83 -6.04 14.31
N ILE A 202 12.57 -6.92 13.62
CA ILE A 202 12.59 -8.37 13.86
C ILE A 202 13.28 -8.64 15.21
N ASP A 203 12.52 -9.15 16.17
CA ASP A 203 12.97 -9.49 17.52
C ASP A 203 12.69 -10.95 17.91
N GLY A 204 12.02 -11.71 17.04
CA GLY A 204 11.60 -13.09 17.31
C GLY A 204 10.25 -13.23 18.00
N GLU A 205 9.60 -12.12 18.39
CA GLU A 205 8.30 -12.11 19.05
C GLU A 205 7.21 -11.48 18.17
N LYS A 206 7.57 -10.51 17.32
CA LYS A 206 6.64 -9.87 16.38
C LYS A 206 6.38 -10.72 15.15
N SER A 207 5.11 -10.83 14.76
CA SER A 207 4.70 -11.45 13.50
C SER A 207 4.91 -10.52 12.30
N LEU A 208 4.76 -11.05 11.08
CA LEU A 208 4.78 -10.20 9.89
C LEU A 208 3.66 -9.15 9.90
N HIS A 209 2.51 -9.49 10.49
CA HIS A 209 1.41 -8.54 10.71
C HIS A 209 1.87 -7.39 11.62
N ASP A 210 2.48 -7.69 12.76
CA ASP A 210 2.94 -6.68 13.72
C ASP A 210 4.06 -5.81 13.12
N ILE A 211 4.98 -6.41 12.36
CA ILE A 211 6.04 -5.69 11.65
C ILE A 211 5.44 -4.79 10.58
N ALA A 212 4.46 -5.28 9.82
CA ALA A 212 3.75 -4.50 8.81
C ALA A 212 2.99 -3.33 9.44
N GLU A 213 2.35 -3.52 10.58
CA GLU A 213 1.68 -2.43 11.30
C GLU A 213 2.68 -1.41 11.85
N ALA A 214 3.75 -1.87 12.52
CA ALA A 214 4.78 -1.00 13.11
C ALA A 214 5.50 -0.14 12.06
N LEU A 215 5.78 -0.73 10.90
CA LEU A 215 6.41 -0.02 9.78
C LEU A 215 5.39 0.65 8.88
N ALA A 216 4.09 0.47 9.11
CA ALA A 216 3.02 0.77 8.16
C ALA A 216 3.44 0.34 6.74
N LEU A 217 3.49 -0.95 6.49
CA LEU A 217 3.75 -1.53 5.18
C LEU A 217 2.61 -2.49 4.87
N ALA A 218 2.44 -2.85 3.60
CA ALA A 218 1.55 -3.95 3.27
C ALA A 218 2.19 -5.27 3.74
N GLU A 219 1.42 -6.16 4.36
CA GLU A 219 1.89 -7.49 4.79
C GLU A 219 2.58 -8.24 3.65
N PHE A 220 2.06 -8.13 2.43
CA PHE A 220 2.66 -8.70 1.23
C PHE A 220 4.09 -8.21 0.97
N ASP A 221 4.34 -6.91 1.15
CA ASP A 221 5.67 -6.34 0.93
C ASP A 221 6.65 -6.80 2.02
N VAL A 222 6.19 -6.86 3.28
CA VAL A 222 6.99 -7.40 4.40
C VAL A 222 7.31 -8.88 4.18
N ALA A 223 6.32 -9.69 3.79
CA ALA A 223 6.51 -11.10 3.50
C ALA A 223 7.54 -11.34 2.40
N LYS A 224 7.57 -10.51 1.34
CA LYS A 224 8.61 -10.60 0.30
C LYS A 224 10.00 -10.29 0.80
N ILE A 225 10.14 -9.24 1.62
CA ILE A 225 11.42 -8.87 2.24
C ILE A 225 11.91 -10.00 3.14
N VAL A 226 11.04 -10.50 4.03
CA VAL A 226 11.33 -11.60 4.95
C VAL A 226 11.67 -12.87 4.16
N TYR A 227 10.94 -13.20 3.10
CA TYR A 227 11.24 -14.36 2.26
C TYR A 227 12.62 -14.26 1.59
N GLY A 228 13.01 -13.05 1.15
CA GLY A 228 14.35 -12.77 0.64
C GLY A 228 15.43 -13.06 1.69
N MET A 229 15.28 -12.49 2.88
CA MET A 229 16.23 -12.69 4.00
C MET A 229 16.28 -14.14 4.49
N LEU A 230 15.14 -14.82 4.52
CA LEU A 230 15.03 -16.25 4.79
C LEU A 230 15.82 -17.07 3.77
N SER A 231 15.81 -16.66 2.50
CA SER A 231 16.52 -17.36 1.41
C SER A 231 18.03 -17.11 1.43
N THR A 232 18.48 -15.98 2.01
CA THR A 232 19.91 -15.70 2.25
C THR A 232 20.43 -16.25 3.58
N GLY A 233 19.55 -16.78 4.44
CA GLY A 233 19.91 -17.30 5.76
C GLY A 233 20.14 -16.22 6.82
N LEU A 234 19.74 -14.97 6.56
CA LEU A 234 19.88 -13.87 7.53
C LEU A 234 18.89 -13.99 8.70
N ILE A 235 17.72 -14.58 8.42
CA ILE A 235 16.67 -14.84 9.39
C ILE A 235 16.17 -16.27 9.24
N GLU A 236 15.49 -16.74 10.27
CA GLU A 236 14.73 -17.98 10.30
C GLU A 236 13.32 -17.72 10.87
N ILE A 237 12.37 -18.62 10.58
CA ILE A 237 11.04 -18.56 11.18
C ILE A 237 11.05 -19.43 12.44
N ALA A 238 10.61 -18.87 13.57
CA ALA A 238 10.46 -19.64 14.79
C ALA A 238 9.48 -20.81 14.56
N PRO A 239 9.78 -22.03 15.05
CA PRO A 239 8.85 -23.13 14.95
C PRO A 239 7.55 -22.74 15.66
N GLY A 240 6.45 -22.68 14.92
CA GLY A 240 5.14 -22.41 15.50
C GLY A 240 4.80 -23.49 16.52
N ASP A 241 4.18 -23.10 17.64
CA ASP A 241 3.71 -23.96 18.73
C ASP A 241 2.60 -24.98 18.32
N GLY A 242 2.55 -25.38 17.05
CA GLY A 242 1.63 -26.36 16.48
C GLY A 242 2.29 -27.62 15.91
N ALA A 243 3.61 -27.81 16.06
CA ALA A 243 4.33 -28.96 15.53
C ALA A 243 4.98 -29.85 16.61
N LEU A 244 4.31 -30.02 17.76
CA LEU A 244 4.66 -31.03 18.77
C LEU A 244 3.41 -31.75 19.27
N ALA A 245 2.98 -32.76 18.52
CA ALA A 245 2.34 -33.98 19.05
C ALA A 245 2.14 -34.98 17.90
N ASP A 246 3.21 -35.64 17.45
CA ASP A 246 3.17 -37.00 16.89
C ASP A 246 4.61 -37.53 16.75
N ALA A 247 5.11 -38.10 17.85
CA ALA A 247 6.12 -39.18 17.89
C ALA A 247 6.23 -39.72 19.32
#